data_AF-A9KXR0-F1
#
_entry.id   AF-A9KXR0-F1
#
_cell.length_a   1.000
_cell.length_b   1.000
_cell.length_c   1.000
_cell.angle_alpha   90.00
_cell.angle_beta   90.00
_cell.angle_gamma   90.00
#
_symmetry.space_group_name_H-M   'P 1'
#
loop_
_entity.id
_entity.type
_entity.pdbx_description
1 polymer ?
#
loop_
_entity_poly.entity_id
_entity_poly.type
_entity_poly.pdbx_seq_one_letter_code
_entity_poly.pdbx_strand_id
1 'polypeptide(L)' 'MYLSNADRWSLLCKKQIDVIEKLSAQFPERKAHLSELTQGWRHVQHQVQAGDRPMPLELIK' A
#
# COMPACT_ATOMS: atom_id res chain seq x y z
N MET A 1 10.15 16.06 -5.83
CA MET A 1 9.05 17.04 -5.96
C MET A 1 8.05 16.68 -4.87
N TYR A 2 8.01 17.40 -3.75
CA TYR A 2 7.13 17.03 -2.64
C TYR A 2 5.67 17.01 -3.10
N LEU A 3 5.01 15.85 -2.96
CA LEU A 3 3.58 15.74 -3.20
C LEU A 3 2.86 16.62 -2.15
N SER A 4 2.22 17.70 -2.59
CA SER A 4 1.48 18.63 -1.71
C SER A 4 0.33 17.96 -0.94
N ASN A 5 -0.05 16.75 -1.35
CA ASN A 5 -1.07 15.90 -0.76
C ASN A 5 -0.50 14.56 -0.23
N ALA A 6 0.80 14.48 0.06
CA ALA A 6 1.47 13.28 0.57
C ALA A 6 0.74 12.66 1.76
N ASP A 7 0.37 13.47 2.76
CA ASP A 7 -0.33 12.97 3.96
C ASP A 7 -1.69 12.35 3.63
N ARG A 8 -2.45 12.97 2.72
CA ARG A 8 -3.76 12.47 2.30
C ARG A 8 -3.63 11.16 1.53
N TRP A 9 -2.62 11.03 0.67
CA TRP A 9 -2.34 9.79 -0.04
C TRP A 9 -1.82 8.69 0.89
N SER A 10 -0.97 9.03 1.86
CA SER A 10 -0.51 8.07 2.87
C SER A 10 -1.69 7.54 3.70
N LEU A 11 -2.63 8.41 4.08
CA LEU A 11 -3.85 8.01 4.77
C LEU A 11 -4.71 7.05 3.93
N LEU A 12 -4.82 7.28 2.61
CA LEU A 12 -5.54 6.37 1.71
C LEU A 12 -4.85 5.00 1.61
N CYS A 13 -3.52 4.98 1.51
CA CYS A 13 -2.76 3.73 1.51
C CYS A 13 -2.98 2.95 2.82
N LYS A 14 -2.96 3.64 3.96
CA LYS A 14 -3.24 3.02 5.27
C LYS A 14 -4.64 2.40 5.31
N LYS A 15 -5.67 3.13 4.88
CA LYS A 15 -7.05 2.61 4.84
C LYS A 15 -7.15 1.36 3.96
N GLN A 16 -6.45 1.33 2.83
CA GLN A 16 -6.45 0.18 1.94
C GLN A 16 -5.74 -1.04 2.56
N ILE A 17 -4.60 -0.81 3.22
CA ILE A 17 -3.90 -1.86 3.99
C ILE A 17 -4.83 -2.44 5.06
N ASP A 18 -5.50 -1.60 5.85
CA ASP A 18 -6.43 -2.04 6.91
C ASP A 18 -7.57 -2.91 6.35
N VAL A 19 -8.07 -2.59 5.14
CA VAL A 19 -9.10 -3.40 4.46
C VAL A 19 -8.54 -4.76 4.05
N ILE A 20 -7.35 -4.79 3.44
CA ILE A 20 -6.73 -6.04 2.98
C ILE A 20 -6.36 -6.94 4.17
N GLU A 21 -5.88 -6.38 5.28
CA GLU A 21 -5.58 -7.14 6.50
C GLU A 21 -6.85 -7.78 7.08
N LYS A 22 -7.98 -7.06 7.09
CA LYS A 22 -9.28 -7.64 7.49
C LYS A 22 -9.74 -8.74 6.56
N LEU A 23 -9.57 -8.59 5.25
CA LEU A 23 -9.87 -9.64 4.26
C LEU A 23 -8.98 -10.86 4.49
N SER A 24 -7.69 -10.66 4.78
CA SER A 24 -6.74 -11.74 5.04
C SER A 24 -7.12 -12.56 6.29
N ALA A 25 -7.70 -11.91 7.30
CA ALA A 25 -8.24 -12.59 8.47
C ALA A 25 -9.52 -13.40 8.18
N GLN A 26 -10.36 -12.94 7.24
CA GLN A 26 -11.61 -13.61 6.87
C GLN A 26 -11.44 -14.71 5.82
N PHE A 27 -10.41 -14.62 4.98
CA PHE A 27 -10.14 -15.55 3.88
C PHE A 27 -8.72 -16.12 3.98
N PRO A 28 -8.44 -17.03 4.93
CA PRO A 28 -7.10 -17.60 5.15
C PRO A 28 -6.51 -18.25 3.90
N GLU A 29 -7.35 -18.83 3.04
CA GLU A 29 -6.96 -19.46 1.77
C GLU A 29 -6.36 -18.45 0.78
N ARG A 30 -6.64 -17.15 0.93
CA ARG A 30 -6.08 -16.06 0.11
C ARG A 30 -4.95 -15.30 0.80
N LYS A 31 -4.55 -15.71 2.01
CA LYS A 31 -3.62 -14.97 2.86
C LYS A 31 -2.30 -14.63 2.18
N ALA A 32 -1.71 -15.57 1.42
CA ALA A 32 -0.45 -15.33 0.73
C ALA A 32 -0.56 -14.16 -0.26
N HIS A 33 -1.52 -14.22 -1.18
CA HIS A 33 -1.76 -13.16 -2.15
C HIS A 33 -2.16 -11.83 -1.50
N LEU A 34 -3.01 -11.85 -0.47
CA LEU A 34 -3.39 -10.63 0.26
C LEU A 34 -2.21 -10.02 1.02
N SER A 35 -1.26 -10.84 1.48
CA SER A 35 -0.02 -10.36 2.11
C SER A 35 0.89 -9.67 1.10
N GLU A 36 1.03 -10.21 -0.12
CA GLU A 36 1.79 -9.57 -1.21
C GLU A 36 1.18 -8.22 -1.58
N LEU A 37 -0.14 -8.16 -1.75
CA LEU A 37 -0.86 -6.90 -1.99
C LEU A 37 -0.62 -5.89 -0.87
N THR A 38 -0.65 -6.33 0.38
CA THR A 38 -0.35 -5.49 1.54
C THR A 38 1.07 -4.91 1.47
N GLN A 39 2.06 -5.71 1.09
CA GLN A 39 3.45 -5.22 0.92
C GLN A 39 3.54 -4.19 -0.20
N GLY A 40 2.86 -4.40 -1.34
CA GLY A 40 2.79 -3.41 -2.42
C GLY A 40 2.23 -2.07 -1.96
N TRP A 41 1.14 -2.10 -1.17
CA TRP A 41 0.56 -0.86 -0.60
C TRP A 41 1.47 -0.18 0.42
N ARG A 42 2.19 -0.94 1.25
CA ARG A 42 3.19 -0.39 2.18
C ARG A 42 4.34 0.29 1.42
N HIS A 43 4.77 -0.29 0.30
CA HIS A 43 5.79 0.31 -0.55
C HIS A 43 5.33 1.65 -1.14
N VAL A 44 4.12 1.69 -1.70
CA VAL A 44 3.51 2.92 -2.23
C VAL A 44 3.35 3.98 -1.13
N GLN A 45 2.90 3.58 0.06
CA GLN A 45 2.76 4.49 1.20
C GLN A 45 4.10 5.15 1.56
N HIS A 46 5.17 4.36 1.61
CA HIS A 46 6.51 4.85 1.91
C HIS A 46 6.99 5.86 0.86
N GLN A 47 6.83 5.57 -0.43
CA GLN A 47 7.18 6.49 -1.52
C GLN A 47 6.43 7.82 -1.39
N VAL A 48 5.12 7.75 -1.14
CA VAL A 48 4.30 8.95 -0.95
C VAL A 48 4.77 9.78 0.24
N GLN A 49 5.11 9.13 1.37
CA GLN A 49 5.61 9.82 2.58
C GLN A 49 6.99 10.45 2.36
N ALA A 50 7.84 9.83 1.54
CA ALA A 50 9.12 10.39 1.12
C ALA A 50 8.97 11.57 0.14
N GLY A 51 7.75 11.86 -0.34
CA GLY A 51 7.50 12.87 -1.36
C GLY A 51 7.90 12.42 -2.77
N ASP A 52 8.06 11.10 -2.97
CA ASP A 52 8.36 10.50 -4.27
C ASP A 52 7.08 10.29 -5.08
N ARG A 53 7.25 10.16 -6.40
CA ARG A 53 6.17 9.69 -7.26
C ARG A 53 5.94 8.20 -6.99
N PRO A 54 4.73 7.79 -6.56
CA PRO A 54 4.48 6.38 -6.29
C PRO A 54 4.56 5.54 -7.55
N MET A 55 5.28 4.43 -7.46
CA MET A 55 5.39 3.39 -8.49
C MET A 55 4.99 2.06 -7.85
N PRO A 56 3.99 1.34 -8.41
CA PRO A 56 3.65 -0.01 -7.96
C PRO A 56 4.87 -0.93 -7.96
N LEU A 57 4.97 -1.80 -6.94
CA LEU A 57 6.10 -2.72 -6.77
C LEU A 57 6.37 -3.58 -8.02
N GLU A 58 5.32 -3.96 -8.75
CA GLU A 58 5.39 -4.75 -9.99
C GLU A 58 6.10 -4.02 -11.15
N LEU A 59 6.22 -2.69 -11.10
CA LEU A 59 6.82 -1.85 -12.13
C LEU A 59 8.24 -1.39 -11.80
N ILE A 60 8.84 -1.89 -10.71
CA ILE A 60 10.20 -1.53 -10.26
C ILE A 60 11.26 -2.52 -10.78
N LYS A 61 10.88 -3.44 -11.67
CA LYS A 61 11.79 -4.41 -12.31
C LYS A 61 12.52 -3.82 -13.52
#